data_AF-K1YQV1-F1
#
_entry.id   AF-K1YQV1-F1
#
_cell.length_a   1.000
_cell.length_b   1.000
_cell.length_c   1.000
_cell.angle_alpha   90.00
_cell.angle_beta   90.00
_cell.angle_gamma   90.00
#
_symmetry.space_group_name_H-M   'P 1'
#
loop_
_entity.id
_entity.type
_entity.pdbx_description
1 polymer ?
#
loop_
_entity_poly.entity_id
_entity_poly.type
_entity_poly.pdbx_seq_one_letter_code
_entity_poly.pdbx_strand_id
1 'polypeptide(L)'
;MNRRFVEKNPETVKGVLRGIDRAVNFMGQHKKEAIAIMAGKLQLDEKFFHETWDANVFELSLDQALIMTMEDQARWAMTNGLTAKKDIPNYLKLIHQDALLQVRPEAVTIIR
;
A
#
# COMPACT_ATOMS: atom_id res chain seq x y z
N MET A 1 -6.16 9.62 1.70
CA MET A 1 -6.98 10.66 1.02
C MET A 1 -8.44 10.32 1.23
N ASN A 2 -9.33 11.29 1.44
CA ASN A 2 -10.77 11.00 1.54
C ASN A 2 -11.39 10.82 0.13
N ARG A 3 -12.54 10.14 0.06
CA ARG A 3 -13.22 9.82 -1.21
C ARG A 3 -13.48 11.05 -2.08
N ARG A 4 -13.99 12.14 -1.48
CA ARG A 4 -14.28 13.40 -2.18
C ARG A 4 -13.04 14.00 -2.84
N PHE A 5 -11.88 13.91 -2.20
CA PHE A 5 -10.63 14.39 -2.78
C PHE A 5 -10.23 13.57 -4.00
N VAL A 6 -10.31 12.24 -3.91
CA VAL A 6 -9.95 11.32 -4.99
C VAL A 6 -10.83 11.57 -6.23
N GLU A 7 -12.14 11.70 -6.03
CA GLU A 7 -13.10 11.96 -7.11
C GLU A 7 -12.88 13.33 -7.76
N LYS A 8 -12.52 14.36 -6.98
CA LYS A 8 -12.32 15.72 -7.50
C LYS A 8 -10.95 15.98 -8.10
N ASN A 9 -9.95 15.15 -7.81
CA ASN A 9 -8.56 15.39 -8.21
C ASN A 9 -7.91 14.14 -8.86
N PRO A 10 -8.53 13.56 -9.90
CA PRO A 10 -8.06 12.30 -10.49
C PRO A 10 -6.62 12.39 -11.03
N GLU A 11 -6.24 13.52 -11.65
CA GLU A 11 -4.87 13.71 -12.16
C GLU A 11 -3.84 13.83 -11.04
N THR A 12 -4.18 14.51 -9.94
CA THR A 12 -3.31 14.61 -8.77
C THR A 12 -3.08 13.22 -8.16
N VAL A 13 -4.15 12.42 -8.02
CA VAL A 13 -4.04 11.06 -7.51
C VAL A 13 -3.17 10.20 -8.42
N LYS A 14 -3.38 10.24 -9.74
CA LYS A 14 -2.51 9.54 -10.70
C LYS A 14 -1.06 10.00 -10.62
N GLY A 15 -0.82 11.30 -10.47
CA GLY A 15 0.52 11.86 -10.27
C GLY A 15 1.23 11.30 -9.03
N VAL A 16 0.51 11.18 -7.91
CA VAL A 16 1.02 10.57 -6.68
C VAL A 16 1.33 9.08 -6.92
N LEU A 17 0.42 8.32 -7.53
CA LEU A 17 0.62 6.90 -7.80
C LEU A 17 1.82 6.66 -8.74
N ARG A 18 2.00 7.48 -9.79
CA ARG A 18 3.22 7.43 -10.62
C ARG A 18 4.49 7.79 -9.85
N GLY A 19 4.38 8.67 -8.86
CA GLY A 19 5.48 8.99 -7.95
C GLY A 19 5.89 7.77 -7.11
N ILE A 20 4.91 7.09 -6.53
CA ILE A 20 5.13 5.88 -5.73
C ILE A 20 5.68 4.75 -6.60
N ASP A 21 5.12 4.54 -7.79
CA ASP A 21 5.60 3.50 -8.71
C ASP A 21 7.07 3.69 -9.09
N ARG A 22 7.46 4.94 -9.42
CA ARG A 22 8.86 5.29 -9.66
C ARG A 22 9.74 5.06 -8.43
N ALA A 23 9.24 5.34 -7.24
CA ALA A 23 9.98 5.08 -6.00
C ALA A 23 10.18 3.58 -5.77
N VAL A 24 9.15 2.75 -5.99
CA VAL A 24 9.25 1.28 -5.89
C VAL A 24 10.29 0.74 -6.88
N ASN A 25 10.22 1.16 -8.14
CA ASN A 25 11.20 0.77 -9.16
C ASN A 25 12.62 1.22 -8.79
N PHE A 26 12.78 2.45 -8.29
CA PHE A 26 14.07 2.96 -7.80
C PHE A 26 14.61 2.11 -6.64
N MET A 27 13.79 1.77 -5.65
CA MET A 27 14.21 0.93 -4.51
C MET A 27 14.67 -0.46 -4.95
N GLY A 28 14.03 -1.04 -5.97
CA GLY A 28 14.43 -2.33 -6.54
C GLY A 28 15.73 -2.27 -7.33
N GLN A 29 15.95 -1.19 -8.10
CA GLN A 29 17.12 -1.02 -8.97
C GLN A 29 18.35 -0.45 -8.24
N HIS A 30 18.12 0.36 -7.19
CA HIS A 30 19.13 1.16 -6.49
C HIS A 30 19.08 0.92 -4.97
N LYS A 31 19.05 -0.35 -4.53
CA LYS A 31 18.91 -0.74 -3.11
C LYS A 31 19.82 0.05 -2.15
N LYS A 32 21.12 0.18 -2.45
CA LYS A 32 22.06 0.90 -1.57
C LYS A 32 21.70 2.38 -1.41
N GLU A 33 21.39 3.05 -2.51
CA GLU A 33 21.01 4.47 -2.50
C GLU A 33 19.68 4.67 -1.77
N ALA A 34 18.72 3.78 -2.00
CA ALA A 34 17.44 3.80 -1.29
C ALA A 34 17.61 3.58 0.22
N ILE A 35 18.49 2.67 0.66
CA ILE A 35 18.84 2.48 2.07
C ILE A 35 19.43 3.76 2.66
N ALA A 36 20.41 4.38 2.00
CA ALA A 36 21.03 5.61 2.49
C ALA A 36 20.00 6.75 2.65
N ILE A 37 19.09 6.90 1.67
CA ILE A 37 17.99 7.87 1.74
C ILE A 37 17.09 7.57 2.95
N MET A 38 16.67 6.31 3.13
CA MET A 38 15.77 5.94 4.23
C MET A 38 16.43 6.05 5.61
N ALA A 39 17.68 5.63 5.74
CA ALA A 39 18.47 5.79 6.95
C ALA A 39 18.59 7.26 7.36
N GLY A 40 18.94 8.13 6.41
CA GLY A 40 19.01 9.58 6.65
C GLY A 40 17.65 10.20 7.00
N LYS A 41 16.55 9.73 6.40
CA LYS A 41 15.20 10.29 6.64
C LYS A 41 14.58 9.79 7.93
N LEU A 42 14.76 8.52 8.26
CA LEU A 42 14.17 7.88 9.44
C LEU A 42 15.10 7.96 10.66
N GLN A 43 16.33 8.48 10.49
CA GLN A 43 17.34 8.57 11.55
C GLN A 43 17.64 7.21 12.18
N LEU A 44 17.70 6.17 11.34
CA LEU A 44 18.02 4.81 11.72
C LEU A 44 19.35 4.39 11.09
N ASP A 45 20.04 3.44 11.72
CA ASP A 45 21.29 2.89 11.19
C ASP A 45 21.03 2.18 9.85
N GLU A 46 21.89 2.39 8.86
CA GLU A 46 21.86 1.65 7.60
C GLU A 46 21.90 0.14 7.82
N LYS A 47 22.60 -0.32 8.86
CA LYS A 47 22.65 -1.74 9.25
C LYS A 47 21.26 -2.33 9.47
N PHE A 48 20.34 -1.59 10.10
CA PHE A 48 18.97 -2.04 10.32
C PHE A 48 18.25 -2.33 9.00
N PHE A 49 18.40 -1.43 8.01
CA PHE A 49 17.80 -1.65 6.70
C PHE A 49 18.48 -2.79 5.97
N HIS A 50 19.81 -2.91 6.03
CA HIS A 50 20.51 -4.03 5.41
C HIS A 50 20.04 -5.40 5.94
N GLU A 51 19.78 -5.51 7.24
CA GLU A 51 19.32 -6.75 7.88
C GLU A 51 17.85 -7.07 7.59
N THR A 52 17.01 -6.04 7.39
CA THR A 52 15.56 -6.21 7.24
C THR A 52 15.05 -6.03 5.81
N TRP A 53 15.88 -5.56 4.87
CA TRP A 53 15.45 -5.17 3.53
C TRP A 53 14.72 -6.30 2.81
N ASP A 54 15.34 -7.47 2.75
CA ASP A 54 14.85 -8.60 1.98
C ASP A 54 13.70 -9.35 2.68
N ALA A 55 13.42 -9.00 3.95
CA ALA A 55 12.22 -9.43 4.66
C ALA A 55 10.98 -8.57 4.33
N ASN A 56 11.16 -7.47 3.61
CA ASN A 56 10.08 -6.57 3.20
C ASN A 56 9.82 -6.69 1.69
N VAL A 57 8.54 -6.59 1.31
CA VAL A 57 8.13 -6.48 -0.09
C VAL A 57 7.73 -5.03 -0.33
N PHE A 58 8.51 -4.32 -1.14
CA PHE A 58 8.18 -2.96 -1.57
C PHE A 58 7.43 -3.04 -2.89
N GLU A 59 6.11 -2.87 -2.84
CA GLU A 59 5.25 -2.98 -4.00
C GLU A 59 4.12 -1.93 -3.97
N LEU A 60 3.71 -1.50 -5.16
CA LEU A 60 2.47 -0.75 -5.36
C LEU A 60 1.46 -1.69 -6.02
N SER A 61 0.60 -2.33 -5.23
CA SER A 61 -0.42 -3.26 -5.70
C SER A 61 -1.77 -3.04 -5.03
N LEU A 62 -2.82 -3.46 -5.73
CA LEU A 62 -4.16 -3.69 -5.20
C LEU A 62 -4.53 -5.13 -5.55
N ASP A 63 -4.07 -6.07 -4.73
CA ASP A 63 -4.28 -7.50 -4.91
C ASP A 63 -5.41 -8.07 -4.04
N GLN A 64 -5.82 -9.30 -4.36
CA GLN A 64 -6.86 -10.00 -3.60
C GLN A 64 -6.41 -10.35 -2.17
N ALA A 65 -5.10 -10.55 -1.95
CA ALA A 65 -4.56 -10.90 -0.63
C ALA A 65 -4.74 -9.75 0.37
N LEU A 66 -4.67 -8.50 -0.07
CA LEU A 66 -5.00 -7.31 0.72
C LEU A 66 -6.43 -7.38 1.26
N ILE A 67 -7.40 -7.76 0.44
CA ILE A 67 -8.82 -7.90 0.85
C ILE A 67 -8.95 -8.98 1.93
N MET A 68 -8.40 -10.16 1.66
CA MET A 68 -8.44 -11.28 2.60
C MET A 68 -7.79 -10.92 3.94
N THR A 69 -6.64 -10.24 3.89
CA THR A 69 -5.92 -9.79 5.08
C THR A 69 -6.76 -8.81 5.91
N MET A 70 -7.43 -7.85 5.28
CA MET A 70 -8.31 -6.91 5.99
C MET A 70 -9.53 -7.61 6.61
N GLU A 71 -10.13 -8.58 5.91
CA GLU A 71 -11.24 -9.38 6.45
C GLU A 71 -10.81 -10.23 7.64
N ASP A 72 -9.63 -10.85 7.57
CA ASP A 72 -9.05 -11.63 8.66
C ASP A 72 -8.69 -10.75 9.87
N GLN A 73 -8.12 -9.57 9.64
CA GLN A 73 -7.85 -8.59 10.69
C GLN A 73 -9.15 -8.09 11.34
N ALA A 74 -10.20 -7.84 10.56
CA ALA A 74 -11.51 -7.45 11.07
C ALA A 74 -12.09 -8.54 11.97
N ARG A 75 -12.05 -9.80 11.51
CA ARG A 75 -12.50 -10.96 12.28
C ARG A 75 -11.71 -11.12 13.57
N TRP A 76 -10.38 -11.06 13.50
CA TRP A 76 -9.51 -11.13 14.68
C TRP A 76 -9.85 -10.04 15.68
N ALA A 77 -10.03 -8.79 15.23
CA ALA A 77 -10.38 -7.67 16.11
C ALA A 77 -11.75 -7.87 16.79
N MET A 78 -12.75 -8.41 16.07
CA MET A 78 -14.07 -8.72 16.64
C MET A 78 -13.99 -9.84 17.68
N THR A 79 -13.30 -10.93 17.35
CA THR A 79 -13.14 -12.09 18.26
C THR A 79 -12.44 -11.69 19.56
N ASN A 80 -11.49 -10.75 19.51
CA ASN A 80 -10.75 -10.26 20.67
C ASN A 80 -11.43 -9.06 21.37
N GLY A 81 -12.64 -8.68 20.97
CA GLY A 81 -13.37 -7.57 21.60
C GLY A 81 -12.72 -6.19 21.42
N LEU A 82 -11.85 -6.03 20.41
CA LEU A 82 -11.15 -4.77 20.11
C LEU A 82 -12.04 -3.76 19.37
N THR A 83 -13.27 -4.15 19.00
CA THR A 83 -14.27 -3.29 18.38
C THR A 83 -15.67 -3.66 18.83
N ALA A 84 -16.56 -2.65 18.89
CA ALA A 84 -17.98 -2.84 19.13
C ALA A 84 -18.76 -3.25 17.85
N LYS A 85 -18.11 -3.19 16.68
CA LYS A 85 -18.71 -3.62 15.41
C LYS A 85 -18.87 -5.13 15.38
N LYS A 86 -19.99 -5.61 14.86
CA LYS A 86 -20.35 -7.04 14.80
C LYS A 86 -20.26 -7.65 13.41
N ASP A 87 -20.22 -6.82 12.38
CA ASP A 87 -20.20 -7.27 10.98
C ASP A 87 -18.89 -6.86 10.29
N ILE A 88 -18.33 -7.79 9.52
CA ILE A 88 -17.13 -7.55 8.71
C ILE A 88 -17.49 -6.58 7.58
N PRO A 89 -16.79 -5.43 7.46
CA PRO A 89 -17.01 -4.51 6.36
C PRO A 89 -16.74 -5.17 5.01
N ASN A 90 -17.55 -4.87 4.01
CA ASN A 90 -17.19 -5.19 2.63
C ASN A 90 -16.11 -4.19 2.16
N TYR A 91 -14.84 -4.58 2.26
CA TYR A 91 -13.70 -3.74 1.93
C TYR A 91 -13.59 -3.41 0.44
N LEU A 92 -14.14 -4.24 -0.45
CA LEU A 92 -14.18 -3.96 -1.89
C LEU A 92 -14.90 -2.64 -2.19
N LYS A 93 -15.92 -2.29 -1.39
CA LYS A 93 -16.67 -1.03 -1.52
C LYS A 93 -15.88 0.21 -1.07
N LEU A 94 -14.75 0.01 -0.39
CA LEU A 94 -13.93 1.08 0.18
C LEU A 94 -12.68 1.37 -0.66
N ILE A 95 -12.37 0.53 -1.65
CA ILE A 95 -11.16 0.65 -2.49
C ILE A 95 -11.52 1.26 -3.84
N HIS A 96 -10.83 2.35 -4.17
CA HIS A 96 -10.95 3.02 -5.45
C HIS A 96 -9.79 2.62 -6.37
N GLN A 97 -10.08 1.78 -7.37
CA GLN A 97 -9.05 1.17 -8.22
C GLN A 97 -8.72 1.99 -9.47
N ASP A 98 -9.63 2.85 -9.94
CA ASP A 98 -9.59 3.44 -11.28
C ASP A 98 -8.31 4.23 -11.57
N ALA A 99 -7.77 4.92 -10.56
CA ALA A 99 -6.54 5.68 -10.71
C ALA A 99 -5.31 4.77 -10.88
N LEU A 100 -5.25 3.66 -10.12
CA LEU A 100 -4.15 2.71 -10.26
C LEU A 100 -4.29 1.90 -11.55
N LEU A 101 -5.52 1.51 -11.93
CA LEU A 101 -5.79 0.87 -13.22
C LEU A 101 -5.29 1.70 -14.41
N GLN A 102 -5.37 3.03 -14.34
CA GLN A 102 -4.86 3.91 -15.40
C GLN A 102 -3.34 4.10 -15.37
N VAL A 103 -2.70 3.90 -14.21
CA VAL A 103 -1.25 4.13 -14.03
C VAL A 103 -0.45 2.85 -14.23
N ARG A 104 -0.95 1.74 -13.69
CA ARG A 104 -0.29 0.43 -13.64
C ARG A 104 -1.36 -0.68 -13.59
N PRO A 105 -2.00 -1.00 -14.73
CA PRO A 105 -3.12 -1.96 -14.76
C PRO A 105 -2.77 -3.34 -14.18
N GLU A 106 -1.55 -3.81 -14.42
CA GLU A 106 -1.07 -5.13 -13.98
C GLU A 106 -0.91 -5.24 -12.46
N ALA A 107 -0.86 -4.12 -11.75
CA ALA A 107 -0.80 -4.07 -10.29
C ALA A 107 -2.18 -4.22 -9.62
N VAL A 108 -3.27 -4.30 -10.39
CA VAL A 108 -4.62 -4.44 -9.86
C VAL A 108 -5.14 -5.84 -10.18
N THR A 109 -5.20 -6.70 -9.17
CA THR A 109 -5.65 -8.09 -9.30
C THR A 109 -6.86 -8.43 -8.42
N ILE A 110 -7.41 -7.44 -7.70
CA ILE A 110 -8.69 -7.59 -6.99
C ILE A 110 -9.78 -8.00 -7.98
N ILE A 111 -10.52 -9.05 -7.63
CA ILE A 111 -11.67 -9.55 -8.39
C ILE A 111 -12.96 -8.91 -7.82
N ARG A 112 -13.90 -8.56 -8.70
CA ARG A 112 -15.20 -8.01 -8.33
C ARG A 112 -16.34 -8.97 -8.61
#